data_AF-A0A9E3KHA5-F1
#
_entry.id   AF-A0A9E3KHA5-F1
#
_cell.length_a   1.000
_cell.length_b   1.000
_cell.length_c   1.000
_cell.angle_alpha   90.00
_cell.angle_beta   90.00
_cell.angle_gamma   90.00
#
_symmetry.space_group_name_H-M   'P 1'
#
loop_
_entity.id
_entity.type
_entity.pdbx_description
1 polymer ?
#
loop_
_entity_poly.entity_id
_entity_poly.type
_entity_poly.pdbx_seq_one_letter_code
_entity_poly.pdbx_strand_id
1 'polypeptide(L)' 'PLFDLYDVDLEVHADINTNPQFKSNPALSEAMGYILSMGYQFKAKPDAVAASSCADKMI' A
#
# COMPACT_ATOMS: atom_id res chain seq x y z
N PRO A 1 -10.31 -20.02 -0.07
CA PRO A 1 -9.87 -19.50 -1.38
C PRO A 1 -8.54 -20.13 -1.80
N LEU A 2 -8.10 -20.01 -3.07
CA LEU A 2 -6.90 -20.70 -3.56
C LEU A 2 -5.64 -20.37 -2.74
N PHE A 3 -5.51 -19.14 -2.26
CA PHE A 3 -4.38 -18.69 -1.45
C PHE A 3 -4.36 -19.32 -0.06
N ASP A 4 -5.51 -19.43 0.62
CA ASP A 4 -5.62 -20.10 1.93
C ASP A 4 -5.27 -21.60 1.85
N LEU A 5 -5.53 -22.25 0.71
CA LEU A 5 -5.21 -23.67 0.52
C LEU A 5 -3.70 -23.93 0.50
N TYR A 6 -2.91 -22.94 0.08
CA TYR A 6 -1.46 -23.03 -0.04
C TYR A 6 -0.72 -22.17 1.00
N ASP A 7 -1.44 -21.61 1.99
CA ASP A 7 -0.89 -20.74 3.03
C ASP A 7 -0.08 -19.57 2.42
N VAL A 8 -0.60 -18.98 1.34
CA VAL A 8 0.05 -17.87 0.64
C VAL A 8 -0.48 -16.55 1.17
N ASP A 9 0.38 -15.82 1.87
CA ASP A 9 0.10 -14.47 2.34
C ASP A 9 -0.11 -13.49 1.17
N LEU A 10 -1.12 -12.64 1.31
CA LEU A 10 -1.43 -11.59 0.34
C LEU A 10 -0.98 -10.23 0.88
N GLU A 11 -0.09 -9.59 0.12
CA GLU A 11 0.48 -8.29 0.44
C GLU A 11 0.12 -7.27 -0.64
N VAL A 12 -0.41 -6.13 -0.21
CA VAL A 12 -0.82 -5.03 -1.09
C VAL A 12 0.14 -3.86 -0.93
N HIS A 13 0.76 -3.48 -2.04
CA HIS A 13 1.69 -2.35 -2.14
C HIS A 13 0.93 -1.15 -2.68
N ALA A 14 0.77 -0.12 -1.86
CA ALA A 14 0.10 1.12 -2.26
C ALA A 14 1.12 2.22 -2.58
N ASP A 15 0.98 2.84 -3.75
CA ASP A 15 1.72 4.05 -4.11
C ASP A 15 1.08 5.30 -3.50
N ILE A 16 1.15 5.38 -2.17
CA ILE A 16 0.69 6.52 -1.39
C ILE A 16 1.86 7.05 -0.57
N ASN A 17 2.04 8.37 -0.62
CA ASN A 17 3.10 9.03 0.14
C ASN A 17 2.76 9.10 1.64
N THR A 18 3.66 8.59 2.47
CA THR A 18 3.54 8.58 3.94
C THR A 18 3.91 9.93 4.57
N ASN A 19 4.47 10.87 3.81
CA ASN A 19 4.76 12.22 4.29
C ASN A 19 3.47 13.09 4.27
N PRO A 20 3.06 13.66 5.43
CA PRO A 20 1.86 14.50 5.57
C PRO A 20 1.80 15.74 4.68
N GLN A 21 2.92 16.17 4.12
CA GLN A 21 3.00 17.35 3.24
C GLN A 21 2.41 17.09 1.85
N PHE A 22 2.24 15.83 1.45
CA PHE A 22 1.72 15.48 0.14
C PHE A 22 0.21 15.27 0.15
N LYS A 23 -0.46 15.71 -0.92
CA LYS A 23 -1.92 15.63 -1.07
C LYS A 23 -2.49 14.21 -1.04
N SER A 24 -1.67 13.20 -1.31
CA SER A 24 -2.07 11.79 -1.24
C SER A 24 -2.09 11.23 0.19
N ASN A 25 -1.44 11.88 1.16
CA ASN A 25 -1.29 11.35 2.50
C ASN A 25 -2.62 11.11 3.24
N PRO A 26 -3.68 11.95 3.11
CA PRO A 26 -4.96 11.67 3.74
C PRO A 26 -5.58 10.34 3.31
N ALA A 27 -5.35 9.91 2.06
CA ALA A 27 -5.84 8.63 1.53
C ALA A 27 -5.11 7.41 2.12
N LEU A 28 -3.96 7.61 2.78
CA LEU A 28 -3.17 6.53 3.38
C LEU A 28 -3.97 5.80 4.46
N SER A 29 -4.61 6.55 5.37
CA SER A 29 -5.35 5.98 6.51
C SER A 29 -6.58 5.19 6.05
N GLU A 30 -7.29 5.69 5.04
CA GLU A 30 -8.45 5.00 4.45
C GLU A 30 -8.02 3.72 3.72
N ALA A 31 -7.00 3.80 2.87
CA ALA A 31 -6.47 2.65 2.14
C ALA A 31 -5.93 1.58 3.08
N MET A 32 -5.18 1.98 4.10
CA MET A 32 -4.64 1.07 5.11
C MET A 32 -5.78 0.39 5.90
N GLY A 33 -6.78 1.15 6.35
CA GLY A 33 -7.93 0.60 7.05
C GLY A 33 -8.70 -0.42 6.22
N TYR A 34 -8.94 -0.12 4.94
CA TYR A 34 -9.62 -1.03 4.03
C TYR A 34 -8.82 -2.32 3.79
N ILE A 35 -7.53 -2.22 3.48
CA ILE A 35 -6.65 -3.36 3.18
C ILE A 35 -6.46 -4.27 4.39
N LEU A 36 -6.22 -3.70 5.58
CA LEU A 36 -6.12 -4.47 6.82
C LEU A 36 -7.45 -5.14 7.18
N SER A 37 -8.61 -4.49 6.92
CA SER A 37 -9.92 -5.09 7.17
C SER A 37 -10.21 -6.32 6.31
N MET A 38 -9.56 -6.42 5.14
CA MET A 38 -9.63 -7.59 4.26
C MET A 38 -8.68 -8.72 4.68
N GLY A 39 -7.86 -8.52 5.72
CA GLY A 39 -6.87 -9.50 6.19
C GLY A 39 -5.57 -9.51 5.39
N TYR A 40 -5.31 -8.48 4.58
CA TYR A 40 -4.09 -8.37 3.79
C TYR A 40 -3.02 -7.54 4.49
N GLN A 41 -1.76 -7.83 4.20
CA GLN A 41 -0.63 -7.02 4.64
C GLN A 41 -0.54 -5.75 3.79
N PHE A 42 -0.27 -4.61 4.43
CA PHE A 42 -0.19 -3.32 3.77
C PHE A 42 1.25 -2.78 3.77
N LYS A 43 1.77 -2.40 2.60
CA LYS A 43 3.03 -1.67 2.47
C LYS A 43 2.84 -0.38 1.67
N ALA A 44 3.36 0.73 2.21
CA ALA A 44 3.40 2.04 1.56
C ALA A 44 4.85 2.49 1.35
N LYS A 45 5.05 3.63 0.69
CA LYS A 45 6.39 4.20 0.48
C LYS A 45 7.10 4.52 1.81
N PRO A 46 8.42 4.27 1.91
CA PRO A 46 9.34 3.80 0.86
C PRO A 46 9.43 2.27 0.71
N ASP A 47 8.82 1.50 1.60
CA ASP A 47 8.97 0.04 1.66
C ASP A 47 8.14 -0.73 0.61
N ALA A 48 7.23 -0.04 -0.08
CA ALA A 48 6.51 -0.53 -1.24
C ALA A 48 7.39 -0.44 -2.51
N VAL A 49 8.21 -1.47 -2.76
CA VAL A 49 9.13 -1.53 -3.91
C VAL A 49 8.41 -1.40 -5.25
N ALA A 50 7.15 -1.82 -5.36
CA ALA A 50 6.34 -1.65 -6.57
C ALA A 50 5.85 -0.20 -6.80
N ALA A 51 5.92 0.66 -5.79
CA ALA A 51 5.45 2.05 -5.84
C ALA A 51 6.57 3.06 -6.17
N SER A 52 7.84 2.66 -6.11
CA SER A 52 8.99 3.58 -6.24
C SER A 52 9.13 4.23 -7.63
N SER A 53 8.45 3.74 -8.67
CA SER A 53 8.58 4.28 -10.04
C SER A 53 7.51 5.32 -10.43
N CYS A 54 6.32 5.33 -9.82
CA CYS A 54 5.17 6.04 -10.41
C CYS A 54 4.92 7.44 -9.84
N ALA A 55 5.31 7.72 -8.58
CA ALA A 55 5.12 9.04 -7.95
C ALA A 55 6.41 9.86 -7.68
N ASP A 56 7.58 9.42 -8.15
CA ASP A 56 8.85 10.17 -8.01
C ASP A 56 9.08 11.20 -9.14
N LYS A 57 8.10 11.36 -10.05
CA LYS A 57 8.15 12.38 -11.09
C LYS A 57 7.76 13.73 -10.52
N MET A 58 8.71 14.45 -9.93
CA MET A 58 8.62 15.91 -9.85
C MET A 58 8.69 16.46 -11.28
N ILE A 59 7.58 17.03 -11.76
CA ILE A 59 7.56 17.87 -12.97
C ILE A 59 7.79 19.30 -12.52
#